data_AF-A0A1Y0BZG0-F1
#
_entry.id   AF-A0A1Y0BZG0-F1
#
_cell.length_a   1.000
_cell.length_b   1.000
_cell.length_c   1.000
_cell.angle_alpha   90.00
_cell.angle_beta   90.00
_cell.angle_gamma   90.00
#
_symmetry.space_group_name_H-M   'P 1'
#
loop_
_entity.id
_entity.type
_entity.pdbx_description
1 polymer ?
#
loop_
_entity_poly.entity_id
_entity_poly.type
_entity_poly.pdbx_seq_one_letter_code
_entity_poly.pdbx_strand_id
1 'polypeptide(L)'
;MRLLCAVLAALALLTGCTTVTAGTPTMGPVDNEWRNAVIDAVVQLGTALGPVGDAMSSDDYPALQTSCRDLGTYLDTMERKVLPGPDPNVNSALRDGIDGYREVATMCEALTPTSTPADLQQLSIAIDGADKRIKDALKLLGVEIPKR
;
A
#
# COMPACT_ATOMS: atom_id res chain seq x y z
N MET A 1 11.44 64.15 36.74
CA MET A 1 11.54 63.60 38.11
C MET A 1 11.39 62.09 37.98
N ARG A 2 12.49 61.34 38.11
CA ARG A 2 12.88 60.57 39.31
C ARG A 2 11.86 59.47 39.67
N LEU A 3 12.16 58.20 39.36
CA LEU A 3 12.70 57.17 40.29
C LEU A 3 11.61 56.73 41.31
N LEU A 4 11.36 55.48 41.69
CA LEU A 4 12.02 54.17 41.58
C LEU A 4 11.12 53.17 42.36
N CYS A 5 11.54 51.90 42.38
CA CYS A 5 11.18 50.78 43.26
C CYS A 5 10.21 49.78 42.59
N ALA A 6 10.68 48.70 41.95
CA ALA A 6 11.43 47.54 42.48
C ALA A 6 10.68 46.89 43.66
N VAL A 7 10.30 45.60 43.62
CA VAL A 7 11.13 44.40 43.87
C VAL A 7 10.29 43.17 43.43
N LEU A 8 10.70 42.30 42.48
CA LEU A 8 11.67 41.18 42.53
C LEU A 8 11.31 39.99 43.45
N ALA A 9 11.00 38.82 42.86
CA ALA A 9 11.49 37.46 43.19
C ALA A 9 10.47 36.40 42.71
N ALA A 10 10.66 35.74 41.56
CA ALA A 10 11.60 34.66 41.26
C ALA A 10 11.07 33.26 41.64
N LEU A 11 10.71 32.47 40.61
CA LEU A 11 10.99 31.04 40.57
C LEU A 11 11.55 30.73 39.18
N ALA A 12 12.86 30.52 39.17
CA ALA A 12 13.64 30.10 38.02
C ALA A 12 13.54 28.57 37.86
N LEU A 13 13.30 28.09 36.64
CA LEU A 13 13.93 26.90 36.07
C LEU A 13 14.05 27.20 34.56
N LEU A 14 15.19 27.74 34.15
CA LEU A 14 16.27 27.01 33.48
C LEU A 14 15.96 26.67 32.02
N THR A 15 16.47 27.55 31.15
CA THR A 15 17.30 27.22 29.98
C THR A 15 16.76 26.17 29.02
N GLY A 16 16.20 26.67 27.91
CA GLY A 16 15.96 25.85 26.73
C GLY A 16 15.24 26.61 25.63
N CYS A 17 15.78 27.77 25.21
CA CYS A 17 15.51 28.24 23.84
C CYS A 17 16.16 27.22 22.88
N THR A 18 15.50 26.10 22.65
CA THR A 18 15.73 25.33 21.43
C THR A 18 14.94 26.03 20.36
N THR A 19 15.63 26.87 19.60
CA THR A 19 15.28 27.17 18.22
C THR A 19 14.71 25.89 17.60
N VAL A 20 13.42 25.89 17.26
CA VAL A 20 12.84 24.88 16.38
C VAL A 20 13.51 25.11 15.04
N THR A 21 14.70 24.53 14.87
CA THR A 21 15.22 24.23 13.54
C THR A 21 14.10 23.46 12.87
N ALA A 22 13.62 23.96 11.74
CA ALA A 22 12.75 23.22 10.85
C ALA A 22 13.51 21.97 10.41
N GLY A 23 13.50 20.94 11.25
CA GLY A 23 13.94 19.61 10.91
C GLY A 23 13.01 19.13 9.83
N THR A 24 13.59 18.61 8.75
CA THR A 24 12.86 17.75 7.82
C THR A 24 12.06 16.77 8.68
N PRO A 25 10.72 16.66 8.53
CA PRO A 25 9.94 15.75 9.34
C PRO A 25 10.50 14.34 9.14
N THR A 26 11.29 13.88 10.11
CA THR A 26 11.70 12.49 10.18
C THR A 26 10.45 11.75 10.59
N MET A 27 9.84 11.06 9.61
CA MET A 27 8.67 10.21 9.84
C MET A 27 8.92 9.30 11.04
N GLY A 28 7.90 9.17 11.89
CA GLY A 28 7.94 8.28 13.04
C GLY A 28 8.28 6.85 12.62
N PRO A 29 8.77 6.01 13.54
CA PRO A 29 9.04 4.60 13.23
C PRO A 29 7.77 3.99 12.64
N VAL A 30 7.92 3.15 11.61
CA VAL A 30 6.84 2.29 11.12
C VAL A 30 6.29 1.55 12.33
N ASP A 31 5.09 1.92 12.78
CA ASP A 31 4.47 1.19 13.87
C ASP A 31 4.11 -0.22 13.39
N ASN A 32 4.20 -1.18 14.30
CA ASN A 32 3.92 -2.57 13.95
C ASN A 32 2.45 -2.75 13.51
N GLU A 33 1.56 -1.83 13.89
CA GLU A 33 0.14 -1.86 13.52
C GLU A 33 -0.05 -1.66 12.02
N TRP A 34 0.48 -0.58 11.44
CA TRP A 34 0.37 -0.32 10.01
C TRP A 34 1.11 -1.38 9.19
N ARG A 35 2.31 -1.80 9.64
CA ARG A 35 3.04 -2.90 8.99
C ARG A 35 2.19 -4.17 8.92
N ASN A 36 1.56 -4.55 10.03
CA ASN A 36 0.68 -5.72 10.07
C ASN A 36 -0.56 -5.52 9.20
N ALA A 37 -1.13 -4.32 9.17
CA ALA A 37 -2.26 -4.00 8.28
C ALA A 37 -1.91 -4.16 6.80
N VAL A 38 -0.69 -3.78 6.39
CA VAL A 38 -0.18 -4.02 5.03
C VAL A 38 -0.02 -5.51 4.75
N ILE A 39 0.62 -6.25 5.66
CA ILE A 39 0.82 -7.71 5.50
C ILE A 39 -0.52 -8.42 5.37
N ASP A 40 -1.47 -8.14 6.26
CA ASP A 40 -2.81 -8.71 6.23
C ASP A 40 -3.53 -8.36 4.92
N ALA A 41 -3.40 -7.12 4.44
CA ALA A 41 -4.00 -6.72 3.17
C ALA A 41 -3.37 -7.45 1.98
N VAL A 42 -2.06 -7.72 1.99
CA VAL A 42 -1.44 -8.51 0.91
C VAL A 42 -1.84 -9.99 0.99
N VAL A 43 -2.02 -10.56 2.19
CA VAL A 43 -2.56 -11.91 2.34
C VAL A 43 -3.98 -12.00 1.76
N GLN A 44 -4.84 -11.03 2.11
CA GLN A 44 -6.21 -10.97 1.61
C GLN A 44 -6.28 -10.67 0.10
N LEU A 45 -5.30 -9.94 -0.46
CA LEU A 45 -5.15 -9.82 -1.91
C LEU A 45 -4.93 -11.19 -2.57
N GLY A 46 -4.06 -12.03 -1.99
CA GLY A 46 -3.87 -13.40 -2.44
C GLY A 46 -5.16 -14.23 -2.38
N THR A 47 -5.96 -14.06 -1.33
CA THR A 47 -7.29 -14.70 -1.23
C THR A 47 -8.26 -14.20 -2.32
N ALA A 48 -8.29 -12.90 -2.60
CA ALA A 48 -9.12 -12.32 -3.65
C ALA A 48 -8.72 -12.77 -5.07
N LEU A 49 -7.44 -13.10 -5.28
CA LEU A 49 -6.95 -13.65 -6.55
C LEU A 49 -7.30 -15.14 -6.75
N GLY A 50 -7.65 -15.88 -5.70
CA GLY A 50 -8.00 -17.30 -5.79
C GLY A 50 -9.14 -17.58 -6.77
N PRO A 51 -10.33 -16.97 -6.59
CA PRO A 51 -11.46 -17.14 -7.50
C PRO A 51 -11.15 -16.74 -8.95
N VAL A 52 -10.31 -15.73 -9.17
CA VAL A 52 -9.83 -15.35 -10.51
C VAL A 52 -9.06 -16.51 -11.14
N GLY A 53 -8.10 -17.10 -10.41
CA GLY A 53 -7.33 -18.24 -10.89
C GLY A 53 -8.17 -19.50 -11.13
N ASP A 54 -9.15 -19.78 -10.27
CA ASP A 54 -10.07 -20.91 -10.41
C ASP A 54 -10.95 -20.77 -11.65
N ALA A 55 -11.50 -19.58 -11.89
CA ALA A 55 -12.32 -19.28 -13.07
C ALA A 55 -11.50 -19.35 -14.36
N MET A 56 -10.27 -18.80 -14.37
CA MET A 56 -9.35 -18.93 -15.50
C MET A 56 -9.01 -20.39 -15.82
N SER A 57 -8.79 -21.22 -14.79
CA SER A 57 -8.45 -22.64 -14.98
C SER A 57 -9.60 -23.48 -15.51
N SER A 58 -10.84 -23.00 -15.35
CA SER A 58 -12.06 -23.71 -15.74
C SER A 58 -12.71 -23.13 -17.01
N ASP A 59 -12.07 -22.14 -17.66
CA ASP A 59 -12.63 -21.37 -18.78
C ASP A 59 -14.02 -20.77 -18.48
N ASP A 60 -14.30 -20.47 -17.21
CA ASP A 60 -15.58 -19.89 -16.77
C ASP A 60 -15.52 -18.36 -16.85
N TYR A 61 -15.71 -17.83 -18.05
CA TYR A 61 -15.66 -16.39 -18.30
C TYR A 61 -16.68 -15.58 -17.48
N PRO A 62 -17.95 -16.00 -17.29
CA PRO A 62 -18.87 -15.31 -16.39
C PRO A 62 -18.37 -15.23 -14.94
N ALA A 63 -17.82 -16.33 -14.38
CA ALA A 63 -17.24 -16.31 -13.05
C ALA A 63 -15.97 -15.47 -12.98
N LEU A 64 -15.15 -15.49 -14.03
CA LEU A 64 -13.95 -14.67 -14.15
C LEU A 64 -14.29 -13.18 -14.10
N GLN A 65 -15.24 -12.73 -14.91
CA GLN A 65 -15.69 -11.33 -14.94
C GLN A 65 -16.18 -10.85 -13.57
N THR A 66 -16.93 -11.69 -12.87
CA THR A 66 -17.41 -11.39 -11.51
C THR A 66 -16.24 -11.29 -10.53
N SER A 67 -15.35 -12.28 -10.54
CA SER A 67 -14.19 -12.33 -9.64
C SER A 67 -13.22 -11.17 -9.88
N CYS A 68 -13.04 -10.74 -11.12
CA CYS A 68 -12.22 -9.58 -11.49
C CYS A 68 -12.80 -8.27 -10.96
N ARG A 69 -14.13 -8.11 -10.98
CA ARG A 69 -14.80 -6.95 -10.39
C ARG A 69 -14.68 -6.93 -8.86
N ASP A 70 -14.80 -8.10 -8.24
CA ASP A 70 -14.61 -8.27 -6.79
C ASP A 70 -13.17 -7.96 -6.38
N LEU A 71 -12.18 -8.38 -7.19
CA LEU A 71 -10.78 -8.00 -7.03
C LEU A 71 -10.61 -6.48 -7.09
N GLY A 72 -11.22 -5.79 -8.07
CA GLY A 72 -11.23 -4.33 -8.15
C GLY A 72 -11.78 -3.67 -6.88
N THR A 73 -12.90 -4.17 -6.37
CA THR A 73 -13.52 -3.68 -5.12
C THR A 73 -12.63 -3.91 -3.90
N TYR A 74 -11.94 -5.04 -3.87
CA TYR A 74 -10.97 -5.34 -2.81
C TYR A 74 -9.78 -4.39 -2.86
N LEU A 75 -9.24 -4.07 -4.05
CA LEU A 75 -8.11 -3.15 -4.22
C LEU A 75 -8.45 -1.74 -3.72
N ASP A 76 -9.66 -1.26 -3.96
CA ASP A 76 -10.13 0.02 -3.41
C ASP A 76 -10.20 -0.01 -1.88
N THR A 77 -10.59 -1.15 -1.31
CA THR A 77 -10.61 -1.35 0.14
C THR A 77 -9.21 -1.42 0.73
N MET A 78 -8.31 -2.14 0.05
CA MET A 78 -6.90 -2.26 0.41
C MET A 78 -6.24 -0.87 0.41
N GLU A 79 -6.40 -0.08 -0.66
CA GLU A 79 -5.83 1.27 -0.73
C GLU A 79 -6.27 2.14 0.44
N ARG A 80 -7.58 2.22 0.72
CA ARG A 80 -8.10 3.02 1.84
C ARG A 80 -7.60 2.54 3.20
N LYS A 81 -7.34 1.24 3.34
CA LYS A 81 -6.89 0.64 4.60
C LYS A 81 -5.42 0.93 4.89
N VAL A 82 -4.58 0.96 3.86
CA VAL A 82 -3.11 0.97 4.04
C VAL A 82 -2.43 2.23 3.53
N LEU A 83 -3.13 3.11 2.78
CA LEU A 83 -2.57 4.34 2.23
C LEU A 83 -3.34 5.60 2.68
N PRO A 84 -2.63 6.71 2.97
CA PRO A 84 -1.18 6.79 3.13
C PRO A 84 -0.71 6.18 4.47
N GLY A 85 0.42 5.47 4.44
CA GLY A 85 1.14 5.04 5.63
C GLY A 85 2.30 5.97 6.04
N PRO A 86 3.05 5.62 7.10
CA PRO A 86 4.16 6.40 7.63
C PRO A 86 5.47 6.27 6.84
N ASP A 87 5.58 5.41 5.81
CA ASP A 87 6.78 5.31 4.96
C ASP A 87 6.42 5.67 3.50
N PRO A 88 7.05 6.70 2.91
CA PRO A 88 6.70 7.19 1.58
C PRO A 88 7.17 6.24 0.47
N ASN A 89 8.26 5.50 0.68
CA ASN A 89 8.76 4.55 -0.30
C ASN A 89 7.85 3.32 -0.36
N VAL A 90 7.42 2.83 0.81
CA VAL A 90 6.43 1.76 0.88
C VAL A 90 5.10 2.22 0.29
N ASN A 91 4.66 3.46 0.59
CA ASN A 91 3.44 4.02 0.00
C ASN A 91 3.48 4.05 -1.53
N SER A 92 4.62 4.49 -2.11
CA SER A 92 4.80 4.50 -3.56
C SER A 92 4.71 3.09 -4.14
N ALA A 93 5.46 2.15 -3.58
CA ALA A 93 5.47 0.77 -4.07
C ALA A 93 4.12 0.07 -3.92
N LEU A 94 3.41 0.30 -2.81
CA LEU A 94 2.05 -0.22 -2.60
C LEU A 94 1.07 0.37 -3.60
N ARG A 95 1.11 1.68 -3.84
CA ARG A 95 0.24 2.33 -4.83
C ARG A 95 0.50 1.77 -6.22
N ASP A 96 1.76 1.69 -6.65
CA ASP A 96 2.12 1.13 -7.95
C ASP A 96 1.67 -0.34 -8.10
N GLY A 97 1.75 -1.12 -7.01
CA GLY A 97 1.25 -2.50 -6.98
C GLY A 97 -0.28 -2.59 -7.07
N ILE A 98 -1.00 -1.79 -6.29
CA ILE A 98 -2.47 -1.71 -6.30
C ILE A 98 -2.97 -1.29 -7.68
N ASP A 99 -2.37 -0.25 -8.27
CA ASP A 99 -2.74 0.24 -9.60
C ASP A 99 -2.43 -0.80 -10.68
N GLY A 100 -1.33 -1.54 -10.55
CA GLY A 100 -1.04 -2.69 -11.41
C GLY A 100 -2.11 -3.79 -11.31
N TYR A 101 -2.58 -4.10 -10.10
CA TYR A 101 -3.66 -5.08 -9.94
C TYR A 101 -5.03 -4.54 -10.39
N ARG A 102 -5.26 -3.22 -10.39
CA ARG A 102 -6.47 -2.63 -11.00
C ARG A 102 -6.47 -2.79 -12.51
N GLU A 103 -5.31 -2.62 -13.14
CA GLU A 103 -5.12 -2.91 -14.55
C GLU A 103 -5.39 -4.39 -14.85
N VAL A 104 -4.87 -5.31 -14.01
CA VAL A 104 -5.17 -6.75 -14.09
C VAL A 104 -6.67 -7.02 -13.99
N ALA A 105 -7.35 -6.46 -12.98
CA ALA A 105 -8.80 -6.61 -12.79
C ALA A 105 -9.57 -6.15 -14.05
N THR A 106 -9.19 -5.01 -14.62
CA THR A 106 -9.81 -4.47 -15.84
C THR A 106 -9.57 -5.39 -17.05
N MET A 107 -8.34 -5.87 -17.24
CA MET A 107 -8.00 -6.77 -18.34
C MET A 107 -8.74 -8.10 -18.22
N CYS A 108 -8.78 -8.69 -17.03
CA CYS A 108 -9.41 -10.00 -16.85
C CYS A 108 -10.95 -9.92 -16.90
N GLU A 109 -11.56 -8.82 -16.49
CA GLU A 109 -12.99 -8.56 -16.70
C GLU A 109 -13.34 -8.44 -18.20
N ALA A 110 -12.40 -7.99 -19.03
CA ALA A 110 -12.60 -7.88 -20.49
C ALA A 110 -12.41 -9.21 -21.24
N LEU A 111 -11.92 -10.27 -20.59
CA LEU A 111 -11.70 -11.56 -21.25
C LEU A 111 -13.01 -12.25 -21.62
N THR A 112 -12.96 -12.96 -22.74
CA THR A 112 -14.09 -13.68 -23.34
C THR A 112 -13.62 -15.00 -23.96
N PRO A 113 -14.54 -15.92 -24.33
CA PRO A 113 -14.17 -17.14 -25.06
C PRO A 113 -13.44 -16.90 -26.39
N THR A 114 -13.50 -15.68 -26.95
CA THR A 114 -12.80 -15.31 -28.19
C THR A 114 -11.47 -14.61 -27.95
N SER A 115 -11.07 -14.42 -26.68
CA SER A 115 -9.77 -13.84 -26.33
C SER A 115 -8.62 -14.71 -26.87
N THR A 116 -7.57 -14.04 -27.32
CA THR A 116 -6.43 -14.66 -27.98
C THR A 116 -5.35 -15.07 -26.97
N PRO A 117 -4.41 -15.96 -27.37
CA PRO A 117 -3.24 -16.25 -26.55
C PRO A 117 -2.40 -15.00 -26.21
N ALA A 118 -2.40 -13.99 -27.07
CA ALA A 118 -1.70 -12.73 -26.83
C ALA A 118 -2.36 -11.93 -25.70
N ASP A 119 -3.70 -11.92 -25.63
CA ASP A 119 -4.44 -11.25 -24.54
C ASP A 119 -4.12 -11.89 -23.19
N LEU A 120 -4.09 -13.23 -23.14
CA LEU A 120 -3.71 -13.99 -21.94
C LEU A 120 -2.25 -13.76 -21.54
N GLN A 121 -1.35 -13.67 -22.52
CA GLN A 121 0.05 -13.35 -22.27
C GLN A 121 0.21 -11.94 -21.69
N GLN A 122 -0.52 -10.96 -22.21
CA GLN A 122 -0.50 -9.60 -21.70
C GLN A 122 -1.02 -9.54 -20.26
N LEU A 123 -2.11 -10.25 -19.96
CA LEU A 123 -2.62 -10.39 -18.59
C LEU A 123 -1.57 -11.00 -17.65
N SER A 124 -0.88 -12.07 -18.07
CA SER A 124 0.18 -12.69 -17.27
C SER A 124 1.32 -11.71 -16.96
N ILE A 125 1.76 -10.93 -17.95
CA ILE A 125 2.80 -9.91 -17.77
C ILE A 125 2.35 -8.83 -16.77
N ALA A 126 1.09 -8.41 -16.84
CA ALA A 126 0.52 -7.44 -15.92
C ALA A 126 0.49 -7.98 -14.47
N ILE A 127 0.08 -9.24 -14.29
CA ILE A 127 0.09 -9.93 -12.99
C ILE A 127 1.51 -9.98 -12.41
N ASP A 128 2.49 -10.42 -13.19
CA ASP A 128 3.90 -10.51 -12.75
C ASP A 128 4.45 -9.12 -12.36
N GLY A 129 4.09 -8.09 -13.13
CA GLY A 129 4.47 -6.71 -12.84
C GLY A 129 3.85 -6.17 -11.54
N ALA A 130 2.57 -6.42 -11.31
CA ALA A 130 1.85 -6.01 -10.11
C ALA A 130 2.35 -6.75 -8.86
N ASP A 131 2.50 -8.07 -8.94
CA ASP A 131 3.05 -8.92 -7.88
C ASP A 131 4.47 -8.47 -7.48
N LYS A 132 5.33 -8.18 -8.46
CA LYS A 132 6.67 -7.66 -8.19
C LYS A 132 6.64 -6.38 -7.37
N ARG A 133 5.76 -5.43 -7.69
CA ARG A 133 5.66 -4.14 -6.97
C ARG A 133 5.16 -4.33 -5.53
N ILE A 134 4.18 -5.21 -5.32
CA ILE A 134 3.73 -5.59 -3.97
C ILE A 134 4.87 -6.25 -3.18
N LYS A 135 5.63 -7.16 -3.81
CA LYS A 135 6.80 -7.79 -3.18
C LYS A 135 7.88 -6.77 -2.83
N ASP A 136 8.10 -5.76 -3.66
CA ASP A 136 9.06 -4.69 -3.39
C ASP A 136 8.60 -3.83 -2.20
N ALA A 137 7.30 -3.53 -2.08
CA ALA A 137 6.75 -2.89 -0.88
C ALA A 137 6.95 -3.72 0.39
N LEU A 138 6.70 -5.03 0.33
CA LEU A 138 6.91 -5.94 1.46
C LEU A 138 8.39 -6.03 1.88
N LYS A 139 9.33 -6.03 0.92
CA LYS A 139 10.78 -5.98 1.23
C LYS A 139 11.16 -4.69 1.95
N LEU A 140 10.60 -3.55 1.54
CA LEU A 140 10.82 -2.27 2.22
C LEU A 140 10.30 -2.30 3.68
N LEU A 141 9.26 -3.09 3.95
CA LEU A 141 8.75 -3.36 5.30
C LEU A 141 9.57 -4.41 6.09
N GLY A 142 10.68 -4.90 5.53
CA GLY A 142 11.49 -5.94 6.14
C GLY A 142 10.77 -7.28 6.26
N VAL A 143 9.82 -7.58 5.36
CA VAL A 143 9.19 -8.90 5.26
C VAL A 143 10.08 -9.80 4.41
N GLU A 144 10.52 -10.92 4.96
CA GLU A 144 11.22 -11.94 4.19
C GLU A 144 10.21 -12.66 3.28
N ILE A 145 10.46 -12.61 1.97
CA ILE A 145 9.64 -13.30 0.98
C ILE A 145 10.35 -14.61 0.62
N PRO A 146 9.77 -15.78 0.92
CA PRO A 146 10.35 -17.07 0.55
C PRO A 146 10.57 -17.10 -0.97
N LYS A 147 11.74 -17.62 -1.39
CA LYS A 147 11.95 -17.92 -2.82
C LYS A 147 11.01 -19.09 -3.18
N ARG A 148 10.16 -18.87 -4.18
CA ARG A 148 9.44 -19.96 -4.86
C ARG A 148 10.40 -20.75 -5.72
#